data_AF-A0A8S1V5J2-F1
#
_entry.id   AF-A0A8S1V5J2-F1
#
_cell.length_a   1.000
_cell.length_b   1.000
_cell.length_c   1.000
_cell.angle_alpha   90.00
_cell.angle_beta   90.00
_cell.angle_gamma   90.00
#
_symmetry.space_group_name_H-M   'P 1'
#
loop_
_entity.id
_entity.type
_entity.pdbx_description
1 polymer ?
#
loop_
_entity_poly.entity_id
_entity_poly.type
_entity_poly.pdbx_seq_one_letter_code
_entity_poly.pdbx_strand_id
1 'polypeptide(L)'
;MKYLLIFYFTICFAAVSDVLDIKLPSQMKLLQKLRENRGDRKLDEIKTTWEPIRIHFEFIETPPTELIQQTETVLEICKTFFGRHLLVKRQTGSLEWKSTYETDWGLLIVPASLQKSYDSDLVFFVAQETDSEVEYIARAGPVIFDEKTGRPIFGMMILNNHYMLEFQGTNAKFEAAVQVVLHETIHGLGFSDDLYDNYFDSTSGQKYDFTVYQRVNLQIDLPTPRLTQLVKNHFGCCNLLGGTMEDQNGSGTAGSHFERSIFHNDLMTGSMISGNTLFTDFTFAILEDTGFYRVTKHVSDVQLWGLDKGCDFYQQQCYSDSSYEEFCQNPYDPQDKSDNFLNHLSCSYAQTGIGYCVNDGLVECPYYNIIQDLDCRDADNYDAKFFQGTNFHFGYDSMCVRGGLPKKGDYLYLGFSCFKYSCDEDQQLSIIVDGTTYDCSDGGSIPSFDNTKYSFGFMCPDNPKDICKSMNECPNQCNKKGYCLGGVCTCIAGYAGRACEKACTTYRDGIECVQTCPANTFANAETMYCIGCPANCVTCSAQDVCTLCEDSHELVGGFCNLLPNYSLMLATSLIALLLAL
;
A
#
# COMPACT_ATOMS: atom_id res chain seq x y z
N MET A 1 -31.45 9.85 41.10
CA MET A 1 -31.90 9.98 39.70
C MET A 1 -30.89 10.87 39.01
N LYS A 2 -29.78 10.28 38.52
CA LYS A 2 -29.59 9.76 37.14
C LYS A 2 -29.50 10.88 36.10
N TYR A 3 -28.28 11.35 35.87
CA TYR A 3 -27.79 11.69 34.52
C TYR A 3 -26.61 10.77 34.24
N LEU A 4 -26.79 9.91 33.24
CA LEU A 4 -25.84 8.90 32.78
C LEU A 4 -25.03 9.58 31.64
N LEU A 5 -23.74 9.82 31.87
CA LEU A 5 -22.77 10.04 30.80
C LEU A 5 -22.40 8.65 30.26
N ILE A 6 -22.82 8.35 29.03
CA ILE A 6 -22.40 7.16 28.31
C ILE A 6 -21.06 7.50 27.65
N PHE A 7 -19.96 7.10 28.29
CA PHE A 7 -18.67 6.94 27.61
C PHE A 7 -18.63 5.51 27.07
N TYR A 8 -18.59 5.36 25.75
CA TYR A 8 -18.26 4.09 25.10
C TYR A 8 -16.76 3.84 25.27
N PHE A 9 -16.39 3.02 26.25
CA PHE A 9 -15.08 2.37 26.31
C PHE A 9 -15.32 0.89 26.04
N THR A 10 -15.03 0.45 24.82
CA THR A 10 -14.98 -0.97 24.45
C THR A 10 -13.67 -1.53 25.00
N ILE A 11 -13.73 -2.07 26.22
CA ILE A 11 -12.61 -2.76 26.86
C ILE A 11 -12.62 -4.21 26.39
N CYS A 12 -11.59 -4.63 25.63
CA CYS A 12 -11.41 -6.02 25.25
C CYS A 12 -10.97 -6.85 26.46
N PHE A 13 -11.90 -7.61 27.04
CA PHE A 13 -11.59 -8.74 27.90
C PHE A 13 -11.54 -10.02 27.04
N ALA A 14 -10.40 -10.69 27.07
CA ALA A 14 -10.17 -11.94 26.35
C ALA A 14 -11.08 -13.06 26.89
N ALA A 15 -11.89 -13.63 26.01
CA ALA A 15 -12.43 -14.98 26.14
C ALA A 15 -11.88 -15.79 24.95
N VAL A 16 -10.88 -16.62 25.24
CA VAL A 16 -10.32 -17.58 24.28
C VAL A 16 -11.23 -18.81 24.31
N SER A 17 -11.82 -19.18 23.18
CA SER A 17 -12.50 -20.47 23.02
C SER A 17 -11.99 -21.20 21.77
N ASP A 18 -11.51 -22.42 22.02
CA ASP A 18 -11.28 -23.55 21.12
C ASP A 18 -10.47 -23.31 19.84
N VAL A 19 -9.14 -23.30 20.02
CA VAL A 19 -8.12 -23.41 18.97
C VAL A 19 -8.05 -24.87 18.50
N LEU A 20 -8.35 -25.10 17.21
CA LEU A 20 -8.03 -26.36 16.52
C LEU A 20 -6.55 -26.35 16.14
N ASP A 21 -5.73 -27.05 16.93
CA ASP A 21 -4.30 -27.28 16.63
C ASP A 21 -4.15 -28.21 15.42
N ILE A 22 -3.84 -27.65 14.25
CA ILE A 22 -3.47 -28.43 13.06
C ILE A 22 -2.11 -27.94 12.56
N LYS A 23 -1.08 -28.79 12.71
CA LYS A 23 0.24 -28.57 12.13
C LYS A 23 0.17 -28.71 10.61
N LEU A 24 0.61 -27.70 9.86
CA LEU A 24 0.88 -27.87 8.44
C LEU A 24 1.97 -28.95 8.26
N PRO A 25 1.86 -29.84 7.25
CA PRO A 25 3.01 -30.58 6.78
C PRO A 25 4.05 -29.55 6.38
N SER A 26 5.24 -29.63 6.99
CA SER A 26 6.38 -28.84 6.59
C SER A 26 6.51 -28.92 5.06
N GLN A 27 6.20 -27.84 4.34
CA GLN A 27 6.70 -27.67 2.98
C GLN A 27 8.18 -27.29 3.07
N MET A 28 8.94 -28.18 3.73
CA MET A 28 10.33 -28.46 3.42
C MET A 28 10.38 -28.89 1.95
N LYS A 29 10.36 -27.94 1.01
CA LYS A 29 10.76 -28.26 -0.38
C LYS A 29 11.85 -27.39 -0.97
N LEU A 30 12.31 -26.33 -0.30
CA LEU A 30 13.54 -25.68 -0.77
C LEU A 30 14.49 -25.06 0.28
N LEU A 31 14.21 -25.15 1.57
CA LEU A 31 15.10 -24.56 2.60
C LEU A 31 16.40 -25.33 2.89
N GLN A 32 16.75 -26.37 2.11
CA GLN A 32 17.96 -27.16 2.34
C GLN A 32 19.08 -26.96 1.30
N LYS A 33 18.88 -26.18 0.22
CA LYS A 33 19.88 -26.08 -0.86
C LYS A 33 20.76 -24.83 -0.89
N LEU A 34 20.53 -23.81 -0.05
CA LEU A 34 21.26 -22.52 -0.19
C LEU A 34 22.08 -22.08 1.04
N ARG A 35 22.31 -22.97 2.01
CA ARG A 35 23.31 -22.77 3.08
C ARG A 35 24.69 -23.33 2.72
N GLU A 36 25.12 -23.15 1.47
CA GLU A 36 26.53 -23.28 1.14
C GLU A 36 27.23 -21.97 1.53
N ASN A 37 28.42 -22.08 2.13
CA ASN A 37 29.29 -20.95 2.47
C ASN A 37 29.88 -20.40 1.15
N ARG A 38 29.07 -19.65 0.41
CA ARG A 38 29.31 -19.17 -0.96
C ARG A 38 30.21 -17.96 -0.97
N GLY A 39 30.28 -17.23 0.13
CA GLY A 39 31.12 -16.04 0.24
C GLY A 39 30.71 -14.95 -0.75
N ASP A 40 29.44 -14.91 -1.16
CA ASP A 40 28.84 -13.89 -2.03
C ASP A 40 28.95 -12.46 -1.43
N ARG A 41 29.35 -12.39 -0.16
CA ARG A 41 29.82 -11.20 0.54
C ARG A 41 31.14 -11.49 1.25
N LYS A 42 32.08 -10.54 1.21
CA LYS A 42 33.21 -10.55 2.16
C LYS A 42 32.66 -10.19 3.53
N LEU A 43 32.45 -11.21 4.36
CA LEU A 43 31.85 -11.10 5.69
C LEU A 43 32.80 -10.39 6.66
N ASP A 44 32.74 -9.07 6.69
CA ASP A 44 33.08 -8.31 7.89
C ASP A 44 31.79 -8.13 8.76
N GLU A 45 31.93 -7.64 9.99
CA GLU A 45 30.86 -7.58 11.01
C GLU A 45 29.52 -6.96 10.51
N ILE A 46 28.38 -7.51 10.93
CA ILE A 46 27.07 -6.86 10.69
C ILE A 46 27.09 -5.55 11.48
N LYS A 47 26.82 -4.41 10.83
CA LYS A 47 26.75 -3.14 11.55
C LYS A 47 25.65 -3.20 12.59
N THR A 48 25.91 -2.59 13.74
CA THR A 48 24.95 -2.48 14.83
C THR A 48 23.90 -1.39 14.59
N THR A 49 24.21 -0.41 13.72
CA THR A 49 23.37 0.74 13.38
C THR A 49 22.42 0.44 12.22
N TRP A 50 21.26 1.10 12.22
CA TRP A 50 20.26 0.98 11.17
C TRP A 50 20.47 2.11 10.15
N GLU A 51 20.60 1.78 8.88
CA GLU A 51 20.87 2.78 7.84
C GLU A 51 19.82 2.69 6.73
N PRO A 52 19.49 3.79 6.03
CA PRO A 52 18.66 3.75 4.84
C PRO A 52 19.09 2.64 3.88
N ILE A 53 18.13 1.81 3.45
CA ILE A 53 18.42 0.71 2.52
C ILE A 53 18.88 1.26 1.17
N ARG A 54 19.93 0.64 0.60
CA ARG A 54 20.39 0.93 -0.75
C ARG A 54 19.96 -0.20 -1.68
N ILE A 55 19.02 0.09 -2.58
CA ILE A 55 18.59 -0.85 -3.62
C ILE A 55 19.22 -0.41 -4.94
N HIS A 56 19.80 -1.36 -5.66
CA HIS A 56 20.34 -1.16 -6.99
C HIS A 56 19.59 -2.03 -8.00
N PHE A 57 19.12 -1.42 -9.09
CA PHE A 57 18.50 -2.12 -10.20
C PHE A 57 19.52 -2.20 -11.34
N GLU A 58 19.92 -3.43 -11.72
CA GLU A 58 20.84 -3.69 -12.81
C GLU A 58 20.08 -4.34 -13.97
N PHE A 59 20.03 -3.67 -15.12
CA PHE A 59 19.45 -4.27 -16.32
C PHE A 59 20.29 -5.45 -16.82
N ILE A 60 19.66 -6.60 -16.98
CA ILE A 60 20.25 -7.72 -17.73
C ILE A 60 20.26 -7.36 -19.22
N GLU A 61 19.16 -6.78 -19.68
CA GLU A 61 18.93 -6.32 -21.05
C GLU A 61 18.37 -4.91 -21.00
N THR A 62 18.82 -4.05 -21.92
CA THR A 62 18.30 -2.69 -22.02
C THR A 62 16.82 -2.73 -22.44
N PRO A 63 15.92 -2.01 -21.75
CA PRO A 63 14.53 -1.89 -22.17
C PRO A 63 14.40 -1.36 -23.61
N PRO A 64 13.28 -1.66 -24.32
CA PRO A 64 13.00 -1.06 -25.62
C PRO A 64 13.11 0.47 -25.57
N THR A 65 13.56 1.09 -26.67
CA THR A 65 13.80 2.55 -26.75
C THR A 65 12.59 3.39 -26.34
N GLU A 66 11.39 2.90 -26.62
CA GLU A 66 10.14 3.58 -26.27
C GLU A 66 9.81 3.50 -24.76
N LEU A 67 10.34 2.52 -24.03
CA LEU A 67 10.08 2.29 -22.61
C LEU A 67 11.21 2.74 -21.69
N ILE A 68 12.46 2.78 -22.17
CA ILE A 68 13.65 2.96 -21.32
C ILE A 68 13.55 4.14 -20.35
N GLN A 69 13.08 5.31 -20.82
CA GLN A 69 12.95 6.48 -19.97
C GLN A 69 11.90 6.29 -18.86
N GLN A 70 10.76 5.67 -19.18
CA GLN A 70 9.73 5.36 -18.19
C GLN A 70 10.29 4.38 -17.16
N THR A 71 10.89 3.27 -17.62
CA THR A 71 11.43 2.23 -16.75
C THR A 71 12.52 2.78 -15.82
N GLU A 72 13.48 3.55 -16.33
CA GLU A 72 14.51 4.19 -15.50
C GLU A 72 13.89 5.12 -14.44
N THR A 73 12.89 5.91 -14.82
CA THR A 73 12.23 6.84 -13.88
C THR A 73 11.46 6.07 -12.80
N VAL A 74 10.73 5.02 -13.17
CA VAL A 74 9.98 4.17 -12.23
C VAL A 74 10.93 3.48 -11.24
N LEU A 75 12.05 2.93 -11.70
CA LEU A 75 13.03 2.28 -10.83
C LEU A 75 13.72 3.28 -9.88
N GLU A 76 13.98 4.51 -10.33
CA GLU A 76 14.52 5.58 -9.47
C GLU A 76 13.50 6.04 -8.41
N ILE A 77 12.21 6.10 -8.77
CA ILE A 77 11.12 6.35 -7.80
C ILE A 77 11.08 5.24 -6.75
N CYS A 78 11.12 3.98 -7.18
CA CYS A 78 11.13 2.82 -6.30
C CYS A 78 12.34 2.84 -5.34
N LYS A 79 13.54 3.13 -5.86
CA LYS A 79 14.75 3.32 -5.07
C LYS A 79 14.58 4.43 -4.02
N THR A 80 14.02 5.57 -4.43
CA THR A 80 13.76 6.71 -3.53
C THR A 80 12.74 6.32 -2.44
N PHE A 81 11.69 5.59 -2.81
CA PHE A 81 10.65 5.13 -1.89
C PHE A 81 11.26 4.28 -0.76
N PHE A 82 11.89 3.15 -1.10
CA PHE A 82 12.41 2.24 -0.07
C PHE A 82 13.59 2.87 0.69
N GLY A 83 14.47 3.63 0.01
CA GLY A 83 15.55 4.34 0.68
C GLY A 83 15.08 5.41 1.67
N ARG A 84 13.83 5.89 1.58
CA ARG A 84 13.23 6.79 2.57
C ARG A 84 12.51 6.05 3.68
N HIS A 85 11.84 4.96 3.34
CA HIS A 85 10.90 4.29 4.23
C HIS A 85 11.47 3.10 4.99
N LEU A 86 12.54 2.48 4.49
CA LEU A 86 13.15 1.30 5.11
C LEU A 86 14.60 1.56 5.53
N LEU A 87 14.90 1.12 6.75
CA LEU A 87 16.25 1.00 7.28
C LEU A 87 16.65 -0.47 7.34
N VAL A 88 17.95 -0.72 7.20
CA VAL A 88 18.55 -2.06 7.27
C VAL A 88 19.80 -2.03 8.15
N LYS A 89 20.05 -3.12 8.89
CA LYS A 89 21.37 -3.38 9.47
C LYS A 89 22.33 -3.83 8.37
N ARG A 90 22.99 -2.84 7.76
CA ARG A 90 23.95 -3.07 6.69
C ARG A 90 25.08 -3.96 7.17
N GLN A 91 25.47 -4.94 6.36
CA GLN A 91 26.71 -5.65 6.61
C GLN A 91 27.85 -4.94 5.89
N THR A 92 29.06 -5.04 6.42
CA THR A 92 30.23 -4.40 5.79
C THR A 92 30.64 -5.15 4.51
N GLY A 93 31.18 -4.41 3.54
CA GLY A 93 31.57 -4.94 2.23
C GLY A 93 30.48 -4.89 1.16
N SER A 94 30.90 -4.80 -0.10
CA SER A 94 30.04 -4.82 -1.28
C SER A 94 29.48 -6.22 -1.56
N LEU A 95 28.32 -6.28 -2.22
CA LEU A 95 27.76 -7.53 -2.74
C LEU A 95 28.54 -7.94 -3.99
N GLU A 96 28.97 -9.20 -4.07
CA GLU A 96 29.74 -9.74 -5.20
C GLU A 96 28.92 -10.81 -5.91
N TRP A 97 28.56 -10.60 -7.17
CA TRP A 97 27.94 -11.64 -7.99
C TRP A 97 29.02 -12.51 -8.65
N LYS A 98 29.12 -13.79 -8.27
CA LYS A 98 30.30 -14.62 -8.59
C LYS A 98 30.12 -15.65 -9.69
N SER A 99 28.89 -16.14 -9.94
CA SER A 99 28.68 -17.25 -10.86
C SER A 99 27.25 -17.33 -11.41
N THR A 100 26.98 -18.42 -12.14
CA THR A 100 25.62 -18.94 -12.37
C THR A 100 25.02 -19.43 -11.06
N TYR A 101 23.72 -19.20 -10.84
CA TYR A 101 22.99 -19.71 -9.68
C TYR A 101 21.83 -20.58 -10.15
N GLU A 102 21.63 -21.71 -9.48
CA GLU A 102 20.39 -22.48 -9.59
C GLU A 102 19.38 -21.85 -8.62
N THR A 103 18.22 -21.46 -9.14
CA THR A 103 17.14 -20.79 -8.41
C THR A 103 15.82 -21.50 -8.68
N ASP A 104 14.77 -21.17 -7.94
CA ASP A 104 13.41 -21.67 -8.24
C ASP A 104 12.88 -21.25 -9.61
N TRP A 105 13.50 -20.21 -10.17
CA TRP A 105 13.24 -19.68 -11.50
C TRP A 105 14.08 -20.37 -12.58
N GLY A 106 14.83 -21.41 -12.20
CA GLY A 106 15.76 -22.14 -13.04
C GLY A 106 17.20 -21.65 -12.90
N LEU A 107 18.01 -21.97 -13.91
CA LEU A 107 19.42 -21.63 -13.93
C LEU A 107 19.60 -20.17 -14.34
N LEU A 108 19.91 -19.31 -13.39
CA LEU A 108 20.17 -17.90 -13.63
C LEU A 108 21.63 -17.70 -14.05
N ILE A 109 21.82 -17.39 -15.33
CA ILE A 109 23.11 -17.03 -15.91
C ILE A 109 23.08 -15.55 -16.23
N VAL A 110 23.78 -14.73 -15.45
CA VAL A 110 24.00 -13.32 -15.81
C VAL A 110 25.24 -13.17 -16.69
N PRO A 111 25.27 -12.19 -17.61
CA PRO A 111 26.45 -11.89 -18.42
C PRO A 111 27.69 -11.62 -17.57
N ALA A 112 28.88 -11.98 -18.08
CA ALA A 112 30.16 -11.74 -17.40
C ALA A 112 30.39 -10.25 -17.06
N SER A 113 29.80 -9.32 -17.82
CA SER A 113 29.84 -7.88 -17.54
C SER A 113 29.14 -7.49 -16.23
N LEU A 114 28.24 -8.32 -15.71
CA LEU A 114 27.49 -8.09 -14.48
C LEU A 114 28.13 -8.76 -13.25
N GLN A 115 29.20 -9.53 -13.44
CA GLN A 115 30.01 -10.14 -12.37
C GLN A 115 30.94 -9.09 -11.74
N LYS A 116 30.35 -8.13 -11.04
CA LYS A 116 31.03 -6.98 -10.42
C LYS A 116 30.60 -6.83 -8.96
N SER A 117 31.27 -5.91 -8.26
CA SER A 117 30.89 -5.51 -6.91
C SER A 117 29.83 -4.42 -6.95
N TYR A 118 28.79 -4.57 -6.12
CA TYR A 118 27.72 -3.60 -5.95
C TYR A 118 27.79 -3.00 -4.55
N ASP A 119 27.89 -1.68 -4.45
CA ASP A 119 27.79 -0.99 -3.16
C ASP A 119 26.32 -0.77 -2.78
N SER A 120 25.65 -1.86 -2.43
CA SER A 120 24.21 -1.88 -2.19
C SER A 120 23.86 -2.89 -1.10
N ASP A 121 22.64 -2.79 -0.57
CA ASP A 121 22.12 -3.69 0.45
C ASP A 121 21.19 -4.75 -0.16
N LEU A 122 20.64 -4.49 -1.35
CA LEU A 122 19.90 -5.41 -2.22
C LEU A 122 20.15 -5.02 -3.69
N VAL A 123 20.38 -6.01 -4.56
CA VAL A 123 20.49 -5.82 -6.01
C VAL A 123 19.39 -6.59 -6.72
N PHE A 124 18.61 -5.91 -7.54
CA PHE A 124 17.69 -6.55 -8.48
C PHE A 124 18.31 -6.64 -9.86
N PHE A 125 18.30 -7.84 -10.44
CA PHE A 125 18.54 -8.01 -11.86
C PHE A 125 17.22 -7.86 -12.61
N VAL A 126 17.14 -6.84 -13.45
CA VAL A 126 15.94 -6.48 -14.20
C VAL A 126 16.04 -7.05 -15.61
N ALA A 127 15.29 -8.11 -15.87
CA ALA A 127 15.10 -8.70 -17.19
C ALA A 127 13.90 -8.07 -17.89
N GLN A 128 13.86 -8.23 -19.21
CA GLN A 128 12.80 -7.73 -20.06
C GLN A 128 12.14 -8.92 -20.77
N GLU A 129 10.84 -8.85 -20.97
CA GLU A 129 10.09 -9.81 -21.76
C GLU A 129 9.06 -9.08 -22.61
N THR A 130 8.55 -9.72 -23.65
CA THR A 130 7.43 -9.18 -24.44
C THR A 130 6.56 -10.35 -24.85
N ASP A 131 5.57 -10.66 -24.03
CA ASP A 131 4.66 -11.78 -24.24
C ASP A 131 3.23 -11.34 -23.88
N SER A 132 2.33 -11.39 -24.86
CA SER A 132 0.91 -11.05 -24.67
C SER A 132 0.08 -12.24 -24.18
N GLU A 133 0.66 -13.44 -24.12
CA GLU A 133 -0.03 -14.67 -23.75
C GLU A 133 0.08 -14.99 -22.26
N VAL A 134 0.95 -14.28 -21.52
CA VAL A 134 1.08 -14.37 -20.06
C VAL A 134 0.30 -13.25 -19.40
N GLU A 135 -0.34 -13.52 -18.26
CA GLU A 135 -1.24 -12.53 -17.62
C GLU A 135 -0.52 -11.53 -16.69
N TYR A 136 0.77 -11.74 -16.40
CA TYR A 136 1.51 -10.84 -15.51
C TYR A 136 2.10 -9.64 -16.25
N ILE A 137 2.01 -8.49 -15.58
CA ILE A 137 2.63 -7.23 -16.00
C ILE A 137 4.11 -7.23 -15.63
N ALA A 138 4.40 -7.70 -14.42
CA ALA A 138 5.74 -7.92 -13.91
C ALA A 138 5.70 -9.09 -12.95
N ARG A 139 6.88 -9.62 -12.63
CA ARG A 139 7.05 -10.61 -11.57
C ARG A 139 8.45 -10.49 -10.98
N ALA A 140 8.57 -10.66 -9.68
CA ALA A 140 9.85 -10.60 -9.01
C ALA A 140 9.90 -11.51 -7.79
N GLY A 141 11.12 -11.75 -7.35
CA GLY A 141 11.36 -12.49 -6.13
C GLY A 141 12.82 -12.46 -5.72
N PRO A 142 13.09 -12.89 -4.48
CA PRO A 142 14.45 -13.02 -3.98
C PRO A 142 15.10 -14.26 -4.59
N VAL A 143 16.37 -14.14 -4.99
CA VAL A 143 17.14 -15.25 -5.58
C VAL A 143 18.33 -15.67 -4.71
N ILE A 144 18.91 -14.75 -3.94
CA ILE A 144 20.03 -15.03 -3.03
C ILE A 144 19.80 -14.33 -1.70
N PHE A 145 20.12 -15.07 -0.65
CA PHE A 145 19.97 -14.65 0.74
C PHE A 145 21.32 -14.50 1.40
N ASP A 146 21.39 -13.56 2.33
CA ASP A 146 22.53 -13.46 3.22
C ASP A 146 22.62 -14.68 4.15
N GLU A 147 23.81 -15.26 4.24
CA GLU A 147 24.04 -16.52 4.98
C GLU A 147 23.83 -16.38 6.49
N LYS A 148 24.04 -15.18 7.06
CA LYS A 148 23.93 -14.94 8.51
C LYS A 148 22.51 -14.60 8.94
N THR A 149 21.84 -13.75 8.18
CA THR A 149 20.56 -13.14 8.53
C THR A 149 19.37 -13.80 7.82
N GLY A 150 19.60 -14.51 6.71
CA GLY A 150 18.53 -15.02 5.86
C GLY A 150 17.80 -13.95 5.04
N ARG A 151 18.24 -12.68 5.12
CA ARG A 151 17.64 -11.56 4.38
C ARG A 151 17.96 -11.66 2.89
N PRO A 152 17.02 -11.34 1.98
CA PRO A 152 17.32 -11.16 0.57
C PRO A 152 18.45 -10.15 0.30
N ILE A 153 19.41 -10.52 -0.55
CA ILE A 153 20.51 -9.65 -0.99
C ILE A 153 20.62 -9.55 -2.51
N PHE A 154 20.09 -10.54 -3.24
CA PHE A 154 19.84 -10.42 -4.67
C PHE A 154 18.40 -10.84 -4.98
N GLY A 155 17.76 -10.08 -5.85
CA GLY A 155 16.44 -10.37 -6.42
C GLY A 155 16.49 -10.39 -7.93
N MET A 156 15.46 -10.95 -8.54
CA MET A 156 15.21 -10.89 -9.98
C MET A 156 13.85 -10.27 -10.21
N MET A 157 13.74 -9.43 -11.24
CA MET A 157 12.51 -8.79 -11.69
C MET A 157 12.41 -8.94 -13.19
N ILE A 158 11.27 -9.42 -13.69
CA ILE A 158 10.96 -9.46 -15.11
C ILE A 158 9.85 -8.43 -15.35
N LEU A 159 10.11 -7.49 -16.26
CA LEU A 159 9.11 -6.54 -16.73
C LEU A 159 8.59 -6.98 -18.09
N ASN A 160 7.27 -7.17 -18.21
CA ASN A 160 6.65 -7.51 -19.49
C ASN A 160 6.33 -6.22 -20.26
N ASN A 161 7.11 -5.95 -21.29
CA ASN A 161 7.00 -4.73 -22.10
C ASN A 161 5.65 -4.59 -22.79
N HIS A 162 4.95 -5.70 -23.08
CA HIS A 162 3.63 -5.65 -23.69
C HIS A 162 2.66 -4.82 -22.83
N TYR A 163 2.59 -5.11 -21.53
CA TYR A 163 1.72 -4.41 -20.58
C TYR A 163 2.33 -3.10 -20.07
N MET A 164 3.65 -3.03 -19.90
CA MET A 164 4.30 -1.79 -19.44
C MET A 164 4.10 -0.62 -20.42
N LEU A 165 3.86 -0.89 -21.71
CA LEU A 165 3.48 0.11 -22.70
C LEU A 165 2.11 0.75 -22.42
N GLU A 166 1.18 0.02 -21.79
CA GLU A 166 -0.16 0.53 -21.47
C GLU A 166 -0.12 1.63 -20.40
N PHE A 167 0.97 1.69 -19.63
CA PHE A 167 1.20 2.74 -18.63
C PHE A 167 1.80 4.03 -19.17
N GLN A 168 2.06 4.12 -20.47
CA GLN A 168 2.47 5.36 -21.10
C GLN A 168 1.31 6.36 -21.20
N GLY A 169 1.65 7.63 -21.40
CA GLY A 169 0.66 8.69 -21.65
C GLY A 169 0.37 9.55 -20.42
N THR A 170 -0.56 9.15 -19.56
CA THR A 170 -1.11 10.00 -18.48
C THR A 170 -0.31 9.89 -17.18
N ASN A 171 -0.55 10.78 -16.21
CA ASN A 171 0.11 10.70 -14.90
C ASN A 171 -0.41 9.53 -14.06
N ALA A 172 -1.73 9.25 -14.11
CA ALA A 172 -2.34 8.14 -13.39
C ALA A 172 -1.84 6.78 -13.92
N LYS A 173 -1.71 6.64 -15.25
CA LYS A 173 -1.10 5.45 -15.86
C LYS A 173 0.35 5.24 -15.43
N PHE A 174 1.13 6.31 -15.37
CA PHE A 174 2.51 6.23 -14.91
C PHE A 174 2.60 5.87 -13.42
N GLU A 175 1.70 6.39 -12.58
CA GLU A 175 1.60 6.01 -11.16
C GLU A 175 1.30 4.51 -11.00
N ALA A 176 0.40 3.94 -11.81
CA ALA A 176 0.15 2.50 -11.83
C ALA A 176 1.43 1.70 -12.15
N ALA A 177 2.28 2.17 -13.07
CA ALA A 177 3.58 1.54 -13.33
C ALA A 177 4.51 1.57 -12.10
N VAL A 178 4.50 2.68 -11.35
CA VAL A 178 5.25 2.79 -10.09
C VAL A 178 4.72 1.78 -9.07
N GLN A 179 3.40 1.67 -8.93
CA GLN A 179 2.76 0.72 -8.02
C GLN A 179 3.13 -0.73 -8.35
N VAL A 180 3.09 -1.14 -9.62
CA VAL A 180 3.56 -2.47 -10.06
C VAL A 180 4.98 -2.74 -9.59
N VAL A 181 5.90 -1.81 -9.85
CA VAL A 181 7.31 -2.03 -9.53
C VAL A 181 7.55 -2.00 -8.01
N LEU A 182 6.79 -1.20 -7.25
CA LEU A 182 6.82 -1.23 -5.78
C LEU A 182 6.36 -2.59 -5.25
N HIS A 183 5.24 -3.11 -5.77
CA HIS A 183 4.69 -4.42 -5.41
C HIS A 183 5.72 -5.54 -5.63
N GLU A 184 6.30 -5.60 -6.83
CA GLU A 184 7.31 -6.62 -7.16
C GLU A 184 8.59 -6.47 -6.31
N THR A 185 8.97 -5.23 -6.01
CA THR A 185 10.13 -4.99 -5.14
C THR A 185 9.87 -5.50 -3.71
N ILE A 186 8.63 -5.44 -3.21
CA ILE A 186 8.25 -5.96 -1.88
C ILE A 186 8.43 -7.47 -1.79
N HIS A 187 8.08 -8.22 -2.84
CA HIS A 187 8.38 -9.66 -2.89
C HIS A 187 9.89 -9.91 -2.79
N GLY A 188 10.71 -9.19 -3.56
CA GLY A 188 12.17 -9.32 -3.47
C GLY A 188 12.78 -8.80 -2.17
N LEU A 189 12.09 -7.94 -1.42
CA LEU A 189 12.47 -7.53 -0.07
C LEU A 189 12.17 -8.61 0.98
N GLY A 190 11.22 -9.50 0.71
CA GLY A 190 11.01 -10.72 1.47
C GLY A 190 9.57 -10.99 1.89
N PHE A 191 8.58 -10.26 1.37
CA PHE A 191 7.16 -10.63 1.56
C PHE A 191 6.81 -11.75 0.56
N SER A 192 7.04 -12.98 0.98
CA SER A 192 6.75 -14.19 0.22
C SER A 192 6.65 -15.35 1.21
N ASP A 193 5.71 -16.25 0.96
CA ASP A 193 5.38 -17.39 1.82
C ASP A 193 6.60 -18.28 2.13
N ASP A 194 7.46 -18.51 1.14
CA ASP A 194 8.71 -19.28 1.27
C ASP A 194 9.71 -18.66 2.27
N LEU A 195 9.50 -17.42 2.72
CA LEU A 195 10.39 -16.70 3.63
C LEU A 195 9.87 -16.51 5.05
N TYR A 196 8.64 -16.92 5.36
CA TYR A 196 8.09 -16.77 6.71
C TYR A 196 8.97 -17.43 7.76
N ASP A 197 9.53 -18.62 7.49
CA ASP A 197 10.46 -19.29 8.40
C ASP A 197 11.75 -18.51 8.70
N ASN A 198 12.07 -17.49 7.91
CA ASN A 198 13.21 -16.60 8.13
C ASN A 198 12.88 -15.36 8.96
N TYR A 199 11.61 -15.07 9.21
CA TYR A 199 11.21 -13.89 9.95
C TYR A 199 11.58 -14.02 11.43
N PHE A 200 11.97 -12.90 12.02
CA PHE A 200 12.39 -12.83 13.42
C PHE A 200 12.08 -11.47 14.02
N ASP A 201 11.95 -11.41 15.34
CA ASP A 201 11.89 -10.13 16.04
C ASP A 201 13.29 -9.49 16.02
N SER A 202 13.43 -8.40 15.27
CA SER A 202 14.68 -7.66 15.11
C SER A 202 15.25 -7.08 16.41
N THR A 203 14.45 -7.07 17.48
CA THR A 203 14.84 -6.67 18.83
C THR A 203 15.45 -7.83 19.62
N SER A 204 14.71 -8.94 19.76
CA SER A 204 15.12 -10.09 20.58
C SER A 204 16.01 -11.08 19.83
N GLY A 205 16.04 -11.01 18.49
CA GLY A 205 16.70 -11.97 17.62
C GLY A 205 16.01 -13.34 17.56
N GLN A 206 14.84 -13.48 18.19
CA GLN A 206 14.10 -14.74 18.18
C GLN A 206 13.29 -14.87 16.89
N LYS A 207 13.40 -16.03 16.24
CA LYS A 207 12.52 -16.36 15.11
C LYS A 207 11.07 -16.42 15.58
N TYR A 208 10.16 -15.98 14.74
CA TYR A 208 8.74 -16.22 15.00
C TYR A 208 8.41 -17.69 14.80
N ASP A 209 7.47 -18.17 15.60
CA ASP A 209 6.97 -19.52 15.52
C ASP A 209 5.67 -19.54 14.71
N PHE A 210 5.78 -19.87 13.44
CA PHE A 210 4.65 -20.02 12.52
C PHE A 210 4.05 -21.44 12.56
N THR A 211 4.40 -22.28 13.53
CA THR A 211 3.80 -23.64 13.63
C THR A 211 2.31 -23.62 13.99
N VAL A 212 1.78 -22.47 14.41
CA VAL A 212 0.36 -22.24 14.70
C VAL A 212 -0.22 -21.33 13.62
N TYR A 213 -0.64 -21.91 12.51
CA TYR A 213 -1.63 -21.27 11.63
C TYR A 213 -3.02 -21.63 12.13
N GLN A 214 -3.94 -20.67 12.19
CA GLN A 214 -5.36 -21.00 12.20
C GLN A 214 -5.89 -20.86 10.79
N ARG A 215 -6.42 -21.97 10.25
CA ARG A 215 -7.39 -21.90 9.17
C ARG A 215 -8.73 -21.57 9.80
N VAL A 216 -9.13 -20.30 9.74
CA VAL A 216 -10.54 -19.95 9.81
C VAL A 216 -11.07 -20.08 8.38
N ASN A 217 -11.99 -21.00 8.13
CA ASN A 217 -12.61 -21.19 6.80
C ASN A 217 -11.66 -21.44 5.61
N LEU A 218 -10.54 -22.15 5.82
CA LEU A 218 -9.51 -22.51 4.81
C LEU A 218 -8.49 -21.41 4.45
N GLN A 219 -8.72 -20.14 4.80
CA GLN A 219 -7.78 -19.02 4.64
C GLN A 219 -6.63 -19.06 5.68
N ILE A 220 -5.47 -18.48 5.33
CA ILE A 220 -4.27 -18.50 6.17
C ILE A 220 -4.08 -17.13 6.82
N ASP A 221 -4.27 -17.02 8.14
CA ASP A 221 -3.85 -15.83 8.89
C ASP A 221 -2.35 -15.89 9.19
N LEU A 222 -1.62 -14.83 8.85
CA LEU A 222 -0.19 -14.68 9.15
C LEU A 222 0.00 -13.95 10.49
N PRO A 223 0.41 -14.65 11.57
CA PRO A 223 0.37 -14.12 12.94
C PRO A 223 1.62 -13.32 13.30
N THR A 224 1.98 -12.28 12.52
CA THR A 224 3.11 -11.41 12.88
C THR A 224 2.68 -10.29 13.82
N PRO A 225 3.53 -9.84 14.77
CA PRO A 225 3.09 -8.99 15.87
C PRO A 225 2.47 -7.64 15.46
N ARG A 226 3.11 -6.89 14.55
CA ARG A 226 2.65 -5.56 14.15
C ARG A 226 1.44 -5.65 13.23
N LEU A 227 1.50 -6.52 12.23
CA LEU A 227 0.37 -6.74 11.33
C LEU A 227 -0.88 -7.14 12.13
N THR A 228 -0.74 -8.10 13.06
CA THR A 228 -1.83 -8.54 13.94
C THR A 228 -2.41 -7.38 14.75
N GLN A 229 -1.57 -6.51 15.30
CA GLN A 229 -2.04 -5.36 16.07
C GLN A 229 -2.79 -4.34 15.19
N LEU A 230 -2.31 -4.10 13.96
CA LEU A 230 -2.95 -3.19 13.02
C LEU A 230 -4.30 -3.71 12.55
N VAL A 231 -4.40 -4.98 12.15
CA VAL A 231 -5.70 -5.54 11.70
C VAL A 231 -6.72 -5.54 12.83
N LYS A 232 -6.32 -5.84 14.08
CA LYS A 232 -7.22 -5.74 15.23
C LYS A 232 -7.80 -4.35 15.41
N ASN A 233 -6.95 -3.33 15.26
CA ASN A 233 -7.34 -1.94 15.42
C ASN A 233 -8.21 -1.48 14.25
N HIS A 234 -7.79 -1.76 13.01
CA HIS A 234 -8.50 -1.36 11.79
C HIS A 234 -9.90 -1.95 11.71
N PHE A 235 -10.05 -3.25 11.92
CA PHE A 235 -11.36 -3.90 11.86
C PHE A 235 -12.15 -3.76 13.16
N GLY A 236 -11.57 -3.23 14.24
CA GLY A 236 -12.22 -3.21 15.56
C GLY A 236 -12.50 -4.61 16.14
N CYS A 237 -11.65 -5.61 15.82
CA CYS A 237 -11.82 -7.00 16.23
C CYS A 237 -10.61 -7.53 17.01
N CYS A 238 -10.72 -7.67 18.33
CA CYS A 238 -9.60 -8.11 19.18
C CYS A 238 -9.20 -9.59 19.04
N ASN A 239 -10.08 -10.42 18.47
CA ASN A 239 -9.91 -11.87 18.37
C ASN A 239 -9.12 -12.32 17.14
N LEU A 240 -8.73 -11.39 16.26
CA LEU A 240 -7.92 -11.70 15.09
C LEU A 240 -6.55 -12.25 15.50
N LEU A 241 -6.00 -13.15 14.69
CA LEU A 241 -4.73 -13.81 14.99
C LEU A 241 -3.58 -13.37 14.09
N GLY A 242 -3.91 -12.77 12.96
CA GLY A 242 -2.97 -12.31 11.95
C GLY A 242 -3.71 -11.54 10.86
N GLY A 243 -2.98 -11.07 9.86
CA GLY A 243 -3.60 -10.62 8.61
C GLY A 243 -3.83 -11.82 7.69
N THR A 244 -5.00 -11.90 7.06
CA THR A 244 -5.35 -13.00 6.17
C THR A 244 -4.60 -12.89 4.85
N MET A 245 -3.97 -13.99 4.45
CA MET A 245 -3.29 -14.15 3.18
C MET A 245 -4.22 -14.75 2.14
N GLU A 246 -4.02 -14.34 0.90
CA GLU A 246 -4.69 -14.88 -0.27
C GLU A 246 -4.55 -16.40 -0.34
N ASP A 247 -5.62 -17.10 -0.70
CA ASP A 247 -5.65 -18.56 -0.79
C ASP A 247 -6.02 -19.08 -2.19
N GLN A 248 -6.37 -18.18 -3.12
CA GLN A 248 -6.72 -18.50 -4.50
C GLN A 248 -5.50 -18.50 -5.46
N ASN A 249 -5.70 -19.01 -6.67
CA ASN A 249 -4.75 -18.97 -7.81
C ASN A 249 -3.36 -19.64 -7.64
N GLY A 250 -3.21 -20.56 -6.68
CA GLY A 250 -2.06 -21.48 -6.60
C GLY A 250 -0.78 -20.86 -6.01
N SER A 251 0.35 -21.58 -6.09
CA SER A 251 1.58 -21.26 -5.32
C SER A 251 2.28 -19.95 -5.69
N GLY A 252 1.94 -19.30 -6.81
CA GLY A 252 2.49 -17.99 -7.17
C GLY A 252 1.72 -16.81 -6.58
N THR A 253 0.53 -17.06 -6.01
CA THR A 253 -0.37 -16.02 -5.50
C THR A 253 -0.70 -16.29 -4.03
N ALA A 254 -1.12 -17.52 -3.72
CA ALA A 254 -1.53 -17.91 -2.40
C ALA A 254 -0.39 -17.79 -1.38
N GLY A 255 -0.68 -17.20 -0.23
CA GLY A 255 0.28 -17.05 0.86
C GLY A 255 1.27 -15.90 0.70
N SER A 256 1.46 -15.32 -0.49
CA SER A 256 2.40 -14.20 -0.73
C SER A 256 1.72 -12.84 -0.92
N HIS A 257 0.39 -12.80 -0.87
CA HIS A 257 -0.43 -11.60 -1.00
C HIS A 257 -1.44 -11.51 0.14
N PHE A 258 -1.92 -10.29 0.43
CA PHE A 258 -3.08 -10.10 1.28
C PHE A 258 -4.36 -10.57 0.59
N GLU A 259 -5.26 -11.17 1.37
CA GLU A 259 -6.58 -11.61 0.91
C GLU A 259 -7.39 -10.43 0.38
N ARG A 260 -7.78 -10.50 -0.89
CA ARG A 260 -8.43 -9.39 -1.58
C ARG A 260 -9.79 -9.02 -0.99
N SER A 261 -10.59 -9.96 -0.49
CA SER A 261 -11.88 -9.62 0.14
C SER A 261 -11.74 -8.80 1.43
N ILE A 262 -10.59 -8.89 2.11
CA ILE A 262 -10.33 -8.26 3.41
C ILE A 262 -9.54 -6.96 3.24
N PHE A 263 -8.55 -6.93 2.35
CA PHE A 263 -7.64 -5.79 2.17
C PHE A 263 -7.89 -4.99 0.88
N HIS A 264 -8.73 -5.51 -0.02
CA HIS A 264 -9.21 -4.90 -1.26
C HIS A 264 -8.13 -4.21 -2.10
N ASN A 265 -7.96 -2.91 -1.90
CA ASN A 265 -7.10 -2.07 -2.70
C ASN A 265 -5.72 -1.83 -2.06
N ASP A 266 -5.32 -2.61 -1.06
CA ASP A 266 -3.91 -2.66 -0.66
C ASP A 266 -3.03 -3.10 -1.83
N LEU A 267 -1.86 -2.45 -1.96
CA LEU A 267 -0.87 -2.69 -2.98
C LEU A 267 -0.48 -4.16 -3.06
N MET A 268 -0.42 -4.87 -1.93
CA MET A 268 0.02 -6.27 -1.88
C MET A 268 -1.12 -7.29 -1.94
N THR A 269 -2.28 -6.93 -2.51
CA THR A 269 -3.27 -7.94 -2.94
C THR A 269 -2.87 -8.57 -4.27
N GLY A 270 -3.39 -9.77 -4.57
CA GLY A 270 -2.91 -10.64 -5.68
C GLY A 270 -3.16 -10.14 -7.11
N SER A 271 -3.70 -8.93 -7.29
CA SER A 271 -3.77 -8.26 -8.59
C SER A 271 -3.80 -6.74 -8.42
N MET A 272 -3.69 -6.01 -9.52
CA MET A 272 -3.83 -4.55 -9.47
C MET A 272 -5.30 -4.16 -9.58
N ILE A 273 -5.73 -3.22 -8.73
CA ILE A 273 -7.03 -2.56 -8.89
C ILE A 273 -6.82 -1.28 -9.67
N SER A 274 -7.63 -1.07 -10.72
CA SER A 274 -7.57 0.16 -11.49
C SER A 274 -7.91 1.35 -10.62
N GLY A 275 -7.06 2.36 -10.61
CA GLY A 275 -7.40 3.68 -10.10
C GLY A 275 -7.74 3.78 -8.61
N ASN A 276 -7.27 2.85 -7.76
CA ASN A 276 -7.52 2.96 -6.31
C ASN A 276 -6.48 2.23 -5.43
N THR A 277 -5.33 1.83 -5.97
CA THR A 277 -4.32 1.07 -5.21
C THR A 277 -3.65 1.93 -4.13
N LEU A 278 -3.54 1.39 -2.91
CA LEU A 278 -3.03 2.06 -1.71
C LEU A 278 -1.79 1.35 -1.16
N PHE A 279 -0.79 2.10 -0.71
CA PHE A 279 0.29 1.58 0.11
C PHE A 279 0.00 1.86 1.59
N THR A 280 -0.46 0.85 2.31
CA THR A 280 -1.01 1.02 3.67
C THR A 280 -0.02 0.67 4.78
N ASP A 281 -0.40 0.95 6.02
CA ASP A 281 0.32 0.49 7.22
C ASP A 281 0.42 -1.03 7.31
N PHE A 282 -0.50 -1.80 6.69
CA PHE A 282 -0.40 -3.26 6.68
C PHE A 282 0.85 -3.72 5.92
N THR A 283 1.12 -3.11 4.76
CA THR A 283 2.31 -3.38 3.95
C THR A 283 3.59 -2.97 4.69
N PHE A 284 3.60 -1.81 5.36
CA PHE A 284 4.76 -1.41 6.17
C PHE A 284 4.99 -2.36 7.34
N ALA A 285 3.93 -2.78 8.02
CA ALA A 285 4.04 -3.67 9.15
C ALA A 285 4.57 -5.05 8.78
N ILE A 286 4.16 -5.62 7.64
CA ILE A 286 4.72 -6.91 7.21
C ILE A 286 6.21 -6.77 6.83
N LEU A 287 6.60 -5.67 6.19
CA LEU A 287 8.01 -5.38 5.89
C LEU A 287 8.86 -5.25 7.18
N GLU A 288 8.34 -4.60 8.23
CA GLU A 288 9.03 -4.53 9.52
C GLU A 288 9.03 -5.88 10.26
N ASP A 289 7.92 -6.62 10.20
CA ASP A 289 7.77 -7.94 10.79
C ASP A 289 8.58 -9.02 10.08
N THR A 290 9.17 -8.76 8.91
CA THR A 290 10.24 -9.64 8.39
C THR A 290 11.43 -9.75 9.35
N GLY A 291 11.65 -8.72 10.19
CA GLY A 291 12.84 -8.57 11.03
C GLY A 291 14.07 -8.06 10.29
N PHE A 292 14.04 -8.04 8.96
CA PHE A 292 15.13 -7.56 8.11
C PHE A 292 15.23 -6.05 8.08
N TYR A 293 14.09 -5.36 8.23
CA TYR A 293 13.97 -3.93 8.07
C TYR A 293 13.37 -3.25 9.30
N ARG A 294 13.59 -1.95 9.41
CA ARG A 294 12.83 -1.04 10.27
C ARG A 294 12.19 0.03 9.41
N VAL A 295 10.97 0.41 9.74
CA VAL A 295 10.24 1.44 8.99
C VAL A 295 10.51 2.82 9.61
N THR A 296 10.75 3.82 8.77
CA THR A 296 10.97 5.21 9.21
C THR A 296 9.65 5.94 9.46
N LYS A 297 9.68 7.16 10.00
CA LYS A 297 8.46 7.97 10.15
C LYS A 297 7.87 8.27 8.78
N HIS A 298 6.59 8.00 8.60
CA HIS A 298 5.88 8.24 7.35
C HIS A 298 4.41 8.58 7.62
N VAL A 299 3.74 9.06 6.58
CA VAL A 299 2.29 9.04 6.46
C VAL A 299 2.00 7.92 5.48
N SER A 300 1.05 7.05 5.77
CA SER A 300 0.60 5.97 4.89
C SER A 300 -0.72 6.34 4.22
N ASP A 301 -1.11 5.59 3.19
CA ASP A 301 -2.46 5.70 2.66
C ASP A 301 -3.47 5.18 3.67
N VAL A 302 -4.55 5.92 3.86
CA VAL A 302 -5.66 5.54 4.76
C VAL A 302 -6.53 4.53 4.05
N GLN A 303 -6.56 3.31 4.57
CA GLN A 303 -7.50 2.29 4.14
C GLN A 303 -8.87 2.53 4.80
N LEU A 304 -9.95 2.57 4.01
CA LEU A 304 -11.31 2.64 4.54
C LEU A 304 -12.03 1.29 4.51
N TRP A 305 -11.61 0.38 3.60
CA TRP A 305 -12.25 -0.91 3.42
C TRP A 305 -12.25 -1.72 4.72
N GLY A 306 -13.43 -2.06 5.23
CA GLY A 306 -13.58 -2.84 6.45
C GLY A 306 -13.26 -2.10 7.77
N LEU A 307 -12.99 -0.79 7.72
CA LEU A 307 -12.70 0.00 8.92
C LEU A 307 -13.86 -0.07 9.92
N ASP A 308 -13.55 -0.44 11.16
CA ASP A 308 -14.48 -0.57 12.29
C ASP A 308 -15.71 -1.49 12.04
N LYS A 309 -15.65 -2.39 11.05
CA LYS A 309 -16.78 -3.29 10.72
C LYS A 309 -16.91 -4.50 11.66
N GLY A 310 -15.93 -4.75 12.52
CA GLY A 310 -15.93 -5.81 13.51
C GLY A 310 -15.51 -7.18 12.97
N CYS A 311 -15.52 -8.18 13.87
CA CYS A 311 -15.08 -9.54 13.56
C CYS A 311 -15.93 -10.22 12.49
N ASP A 312 -17.21 -9.87 12.40
CA ASP A 312 -18.14 -10.46 11.46
C ASP A 312 -17.75 -10.16 10.01
N PHE A 313 -17.43 -8.90 9.69
CA PHE A 313 -16.89 -8.52 8.39
C PHE A 313 -15.62 -9.29 8.06
N TYR A 314 -14.67 -9.33 8.98
CA TYR A 314 -13.38 -9.98 8.73
C TYR A 314 -13.51 -11.48 8.47
N GLN A 315 -14.42 -12.16 9.17
CA GLN A 315 -14.56 -13.62 9.13
C GLN A 315 -15.56 -14.14 8.11
N GLN A 316 -16.59 -13.36 7.80
CA GLN A 316 -17.69 -13.76 6.92
C GLN A 316 -17.75 -12.94 5.63
N GLN A 317 -17.12 -11.76 5.59
CA GLN A 317 -17.13 -10.86 4.43
C GLN A 317 -18.56 -10.67 3.86
N CYS A 318 -18.78 -11.01 2.58
CA CYS A 318 -20.08 -10.94 1.92
C CYS A 318 -21.02 -12.12 2.24
N TYR A 319 -20.55 -13.15 2.96
CA TYR A 319 -21.35 -14.27 3.45
C TYR A 319 -22.06 -13.98 4.78
N SER A 320 -21.80 -12.81 5.37
CA SER A 320 -22.49 -12.37 6.57
C SER A 320 -24.00 -12.21 6.35
N ASP A 321 -24.77 -12.35 7.43
CA ASP A 321 -26.17 -11.92 7.48
C ASP A 321 -26.32 -10.38 7.41
N SER A 322 -25.23 -9.64 7.67
CA SER A 322 -25.14 -8.19 7.54
C SER A 322 -24.79 -7.78 6.11
N SER A 323 -25.39 -6.69 5.62
CA SER A 323 -25.00 -6.09 4.35
C SER A 323 -23.87 -5.08 4.55
N TYR A 324 -22.79 -5.23 3.80
CA TYR A 324 -21.64 -4.32 3.79
C TYR A 324 -21.58 -3.58 2.44
N GLU A 325 -21.36 -2.26 2.47
CA GLU A 325 -21.33 -1.40 1.27
C GLU A 325 -20.07 -1.62 0.43
N GLU A 326 -19.04 -2.18 1.05
CA GLU A 326 -17.83 -2.70 0.42
C GLU A 326 -18.16 -3.70 -0.70
N PHE A 327 -19.16 -4.56 -0.49
CA PHE A 327 -19.53 -5.62 -1.43
C PHE A 327 -20.80 -5.26 -2.20
N CYS A 328 -20.77 -5.42 -3.52
CA CYS A 328 -21.94 -5.26 -4.36
C CYS A 328 -22.67 -6.60 -4.55
N GLN A 329 -23.99 -6.56 -4.78
CA GLN A 329 -24.83 -7.76 -4.76
C GLN A 329 -25.17 -8.33 -6.15
N ASN A 330 -24.92 -7.57 -7.22
CA ASN A 330 -25.39 -7.90 -8.57
C ASN A 330 -24.24 -7.80 -9.58
N PRO A 331 -23.29 -8.76 -9.59
CA PRO A 331 -22.18 -8.74 -10.54
C PRO A 331 -22.72 -8.84 -11.98
N TYR A 332 -22.09 -8.12 -12.89
CA TYR A 332 -22.41 -8.16 -14.30
C TYR A 332 -22.04 -9.52 -14.92
N ASP A 333 -22.98 -10.15 -15.63
CA ASP A 333 -22.73 -11.39 -16.38
C ASP A 333 -22.64 -11.10 -17.90
N PRO A 334 -21.43 -11.06 -18.49
CA PRO A 334 -21.26 -10.83 -19.92
C PRO A 334 -21.78 -11.99 -20.79
N GLN A 335 -22.08 -13.17 -20.23
CA GLN A 335 -22.62 -14.31 -20.96
C GLN A 335 -24.14 -14.23 -21.11
N ASP A 336 -24.83 -13.54 -20.19
CA ASP A 336 -26.25 -13.25 -20.30
C ASP A 336 -26.49 -12.01 -21.16
N LYS A 337 -26.90 -12.23 -22.42
CA LYS A 337 -27.21 -11.14 -23.36
C LYS A 337 -28.39 -10.25 -22.93
N SER A 338 -29.18 -10.68 -21.95
CA SER A 338 -30.26 -9.87 -21.38
C SER A 338 -29.77 -9.00 -20.22
N ASP A 339 -28.58 -9.30 -19.69
CA ASP A 339 -27.98 -8.53 -18.61
C ASP A 339 -27.38 -7.24 -19.17
N ASN A 340 -27.94 -6.12 -18.72
CA ASN A 340 -27.57 -4.81 -19.23
C ASN A 340 -26.49 -4.21 -18.33
N PHE A 341 -25.26 -4.11 -18.84
CA PHE A 341 -24.10 -3.52 -18.17
C PHE A 341 -24.41 -2.23 -17.39
N LEU A 342 -25.27 -1.36 -17.93
CA LEU A 342 -25.63 -0.09 -17.29
C LEU A 342 -26.35 -0.25 -15.93
N ASN A 343 -26.96 -1.41 -15.67
CA ASN A 343 -27.64 -1.71 -14.40
C ASN A 343 -26.67 -2.10 -13.27
N HIS A 344 -25.39 -2.31 -13.57
CA HIS A 344 -24.38 -2.74 -12.61
C HIS A 344 -23.42 -1.60 -12.25
N LEU A 345 -23.64 -0.41 -12.83
CA LEU A 345 -22.81 0.75 -12.58
C LEU A 345 -23.03 1.30 -11.17
N SER A 346 -21.93 1.69 -10.53
CA SER A 346 -21.92 2.51 -9.32
C SER A 346 -20.60 3.25 -9.22
N CYS A 347 -20.46 4.11 -8.22
CA CYS A 347 -19.13 4.56 -7.82
C CYS A 347 -18.37 3.43 -7.13
N SER A 348 -17.04 3.43 -7.25
CA SER A 348 -16.18 2.59 -6.41
C SER A 348 -16.38 2.93 -4.93
N TYR A 349 -16.03 2.01 -4.04
CA TYR A 349 -16.20 2.21 -2.58
C TYR A 349 -15.51 3.50 -2.09
N ALA A 350 -14.30 3.77 -2.58
CA ALA A 350 -13.53 4.98 -2.24
C ALA A 350 -13.95 6.23 -3.04
N GLN A 351 -15.01 6.16 -3.86
CA GLN A 351 -15.50 7.24 -4.71
C GLN A 351 -14.44 7.76 -5.70
N THR A 352 -13.45 6.96 -6.09
CA THR A 352 -12.37 7.40 -6.99
C THR A 352 -12.73 7.28 -8.47
N GLY A 353 -13.76 6.52 -8.82
CA GLY A 353 -14.18 6.34 -10.21
C GLY A 353 -15.56 5.73 -10.34
N ILE A 354 -16.09 5.75 -11.56
CA ILE A 354 -17.31 5.00 -11.91
C ILE A 354 -16.88 3.58 -12.29
N GLY A 355 -17.46 2.61 -11.60
CA GLY A 355 -17.19 1.19 -11.80
C GLY A 355 -18.45 0.39 -12.10
N TYR A 356 -18.25 -0.91 -12.26
CA TYR A 356 -19.33 -1.89 -12.38
C TYR A 356 -19.11 -3.02 -11.38
N CYS A 357 -20.21 -3.59 -10.90
CA CYS A 357 -20.15 -4.72 -9.98
C CYS A 357 -19.58 -5.94 -10.70
N VAL A 358 -18.51 -6.53 -10.18
CA VAL A 358 -17.81 -7.66 -10.78
C VAL A 358 -17.38 -8.67 -9.72
N ASN A 359 -17.23 -9.91 -10.15
CA ASN A 359 -16.41 -10.92 -9.49
C ASN A 359 -15.22 -11.20 -10.43
N ASP A 360 -14.00 -10.89 -9.99
CA ASP A 360 -12.79 -10.96 -10.81
C ASP A 360 -12.11 -12.35 -10.79
N GLY A 361 -12.75 -13.34 -10.16
CA GLY A 361 -12.22 -14.70 -10.03
C GLY A 361 -11.13 -14.88 -8.97
N LEU A 362 -10.60 -13.79 -8.40
CA LEU A 362 -9.75 -13.80 -7.20
C LEU A 362 -10.60 -13.76 -5.93
N VAL A 363 -11.79 -13.17 -5.99
CA VAL A 363 -12.67 -12.96 -4.83
C VAL A 363 -14.04 -13.58 -5.08
N GLU A 364 -14.57 -14.32 -4.11
CA GLU A 364 -15.97 -14.76 -4.18
C GLU A 364 -16.95 -13.60 -3.93
N CYS A 365 -16.53 -12.60 -3.16
CA CYS A 365 -17.29 -11.40 -2.84
C CYS A 365 -17.21 -10.33 -3.95
N PRO A 366 -18.34 -9.95 -4.58
CA PRO A 366 -18.33 -8.98 -5.65
C PRO A 366 -18.06 -7.56 -5.14
N TYR A 367 -17.42 -6.73 -5.96
CA TYR A 367 -17.14 -5.32 -5.66
C TYR A 367 -17.26 -4.44 -6.91
N TYR A 368 -17.28 -3.12 -6.74
CA TYR A 368 -17.31 -2.17 -7.86
C TYR A 368 -15.90 -1.92 -8.42
N ASN A 369 -15.57 -2.56 -9.53
CA ASN A 369 -14.31 -2.35 -10.24
C ASN A 369 -14.40 -1.13 -11.15
N ILE A 370 -13.42 -0.22 -11.07
CA ILE A 370 -13.40 1.02 -11.84
C ILE A 370 -13.21 0.71 -13.33
N ILE A 371 -14.04 1.35 -14.16
CA ILE A 371 -13.85 1.33 -15.61
C ILE A 371 -12.70 2.28 -15.92
N GLN A 372 -11.67 1.81 -16.62
CA GLN A 372 -10.43 2.55 -16.82
C GLN A 372 -10.65 3.99 -17.32
N ASP A 373 -11.53 4.17 -18.32
CA ASP A 373 -11.86 5.48 -18.90
C ASP A 373 -12.79 6.35 -18.02
N LEU A 374 -13.18 5.84 -16.83
CA LEU A 374 -14.02 6.52 -15.85
C LEU A 374 -13.38 6.56 -14.45
N ASP A 375 -12.07 6.36 -14.35
CA ASP A 375 -11.30 6.82 -13.18
C ASP A 375 -11.42 8.35 -13.14
N CYS A 376 -12.09 8.88 -12.12
CA CYS A 376 -12.37 10.31 -12.01
C CYS A 376 -11.08 11.12 -11.80
N ARG A 377 -10.00 10.47 -11.36
CA ARG A 377 -8.75 11.13 -10.95
C ARG A 377 -7.79 11.37 -12.11
N ASP A 378 -7.98 10.67 -13.22
CA ASP A 378 -7.15 10.81 -14.42
C ASP A 378 -7.72 11.90 -15.34
N ALA A 379 -7.08 13.07 -15.37
CA ALA A 379 -7.54 14.22 -16.15
C ALA A 379 -7.66 13.94 -17.66
N ASP A 380 -6.93 12.95 -18.17
CA ASP A 380 -6.93 12.57 -19.58
C ASP A 380 -8.13 11.69 -19.98
N ASN A 381 -8.92 11.17 -19.02
CA ASN A 381 -10.17 10.44 -19.28
C ASN A 381 -11.30 11.33 -19.83
N TYR A 382 -11.12 12.65 -19.85
CA TYR A 382 -12.07 13.56 -20.49
C TYR A 382 -12.02 13.43 -22.02
N ASP A 383 -12.90 12.61 -22.60
CA ASP A 383 -13.17 12.63 -24.04
C ASP A 383 -14.24 13.67 -24.38
N ALA A 384 -13.83 14.73 -25.10
CA ALA A 384 -14.71 15.79 -25.56
C ALA A 384 -15.86 15.29 -26.45
N LYS A 385 -15.76 14.16 -27.14
CA LYS A 385 -16.87 13.62 -27.94
C LYS A 385 -18.01 13.09 -27.07
N PHE A 386 -17.69 12.54 -25.90
CA PHE A 386 -18.67 11.93 -25.00
C PHE A 386 -19.13 12.89 -23.90
N PHE A 387 -18.22 13.69 -23.35
CA PHE A 387 -18.48 14.53 -22.18
C PHE A 387 -18.73 16.01 -22.51
N GLN A 388 -18.63 16.43 -23.79
CA GLN A 388 -18.92 17.82 -24.15
C GLN A 388 -20.34 18.21 -23.74
N GLY A 389 -20.44 19.32 -23.01
CA GLY A 389 -21.72 19.85 -22.52
C GLY A 389 -22.21 19.20 -21.22
N THR A 390 -21.54 18.15 -20.74
CA THR A 390 -21.77 17.58 -19.41
C THR A 390 -21.03 18.39 -18.34
N ASN A 391 -21.21 17.97 -17.09
CA ASN A 391 -20.60 18.56 -15.92
C ASN A 391 -19.47 17.70 -15.34
N PHE A 392 -19.04 16.67 -16.07
CA PHE A 392 -17.94 15.81 -15.65
C PHE A 392 -16.65 16.62 -15.50
N HIS A 393 -15.97 16.38 -14.38
CA HIS A 393 -14.64 16.87 -14.10
C HIS A 393 -13.74 15.67 -13.86
N PHE A 394 -12.61 15.61 -14.56
CA PHE A 394 -11.61 14.57 -14.38
C PHE A 394 -10.30 15.21 -13.91
N GLY A 395 -9.68 14.64 -12.89
CA GLY A 395 -8.44 15.13 -12.29
C GLY A 395 -8.33 14.69 -10.82
N TYR A 396 -7.13 14.78 -10.25
CA TYR A 396 -6.82 14.32 -8.89
C TYR A 396 -7.72 14.90 -7.79
N ASP A 397 -8.38 16.02 -8.05
CA ASP A 397 -9.33 16.71 -7.18
C ASP A 397 -10.79 16.33 -7.47
N SER A 398 -11.02 15.21 -8.16
CA SER A 398 -12.33 14.72 -8.55
C SER A 398 -12.69 13.43 -7.83
N MET A 399 -13.99 13.22 -7.64
CA MET A 399 -14.57 12.00 -7.09
C MET A 399 -15.83 11.62 -7.85
N CYS A 400 -16.19 10.34 -7.81
CA CYS A 400 -17.46 9.84 -8.28
C CYS A 400 -18.59 10.23 -7.31
N VAL A 401 -19.74 10.59 -7.88
CA VAL A 401 -20.98 10.84 -7.13
C VAL A 401 -22.15 10.17 -7.80
N ARG A 402 -23.16 9.81 -7.01
CA ARG A 402 -24.44 9.34 -7.51
C ARG A 402 -25.27 10.49 -8.07
N GLY A 403 -25.75 10.34 -9.29
CA GLY A 403 -26.51 11.34 -10.03
C GLY A 403 -25.62 12.30 -10.79
N GLY A 404 -26.15 13.48 -11.09
CA GLY A 404 -25.42 14.50 -11.83
C GLY A 404 -26.26 15.73 -12.13
N LEU A 405 -25.61 16.77 -12.61
CA LEU A 405 -26.24 18.03 -13.01
C LEU A 405 -26.17 18.23 -14.53
N PRO A 406 -26.72 17.35 -15.39
CA PRO A 406 -26.65 17.58 -16.83
C PRO A 406 -27.50 18.80 -17.21
N LYS A 407 -26.96 19.63 -18.11
CA LYS A 407 -27.69 20.77 -18.69
C LYS A 407 -28.88 20.27 -19.51
N LYS A 408 -29.99 21.03 -19.53
CA LYS A 408 -31.19 20.67 -20.33
C LYS A 408 -30.86 20.61 -21.82
N GLY A 409 -31.18 19.48 -22.48
CA GLY A 409 -30.86 19.20 -23.89
C GLY A 409 -30.68 17.70 -24.15
N ASP A 410 -29.86 17.32 -25.14
CA ASP A 410 -29.33 15.95 -25.27
C ASP A 410 -28.08 15.81 -24.40
N TYR A 411 -28.08 14.84 -23.49
CA TYR A 411 -27.03 14.64 -22.50
C TYR A 411 -26.75 13.15 -22.30
N LEU A 412 -25.47 12.81 -22.11
CA LEU A 412 -25.06 11.53 -21.54
C LEU A 412 -25.40 11.54 -20.05
N TYR A 413 -26.24 10.59 -19.59
CA TYR A 413 -26.52 10.39 -18.18
C TYR A 413 -26.35 8.92 -17.82
N LEU A 414 -25.28 8.63 -17.09
CA LEU A 414 -24.95 7.29 -16.62
C LEU A 414 -25.59 6.98 -15.24
N GLY A 415 -26.27 7.96 -14.63
CA GLY A 415 -26.70 7.86 -13.23
C GLY A 415 -25.59 8.19 -12.23
N PHE A 416 -24.37 8.45 -12.69
CA PHE A 416 -23.19 8.80 -11.90
C PHE A 416 -22.38 9.87 -12.64
N SER A 417 -21.59 10.66 -11.90
CA SER A 417 -20.74 11.72 -12.45
C SER A 417 -19.42 11.81 -11.69
N CYS A 418 -18.36 12.26 -12.37
CA CYS A 418 -17.14 12.71 -11.71
C CYS A 418 -17.23 14.22 -11.44
N PHE A 419 -17.11 14.66 -10.19
CA PHE A 419 -17.12 16.07 -9.82
C PHE A 419 -15.94 16.44 -8.94
N LYS A 420 -15.49 17.69 -9.08
CA LYS A 420 -14.50 18.27 -8.19
C LYS A 420 -15.01 18.29 -6.75
N TYR A 421 -14.15 17.98 -5.79
CA TYR A 421 -14.48 18.07 -4.38
C TYR A 421 -13.41 18.80 -3.57
N SER A 422 -13.75 19.14 -2.32
CA SER A 422 -12.80 19.66 -1.34
C SER A 422 -13.27 19.34 0.07
N CYS A 423 -12.32 19.17 0.98
CA CYS A 423 -12.56 19.04 2.41
C CYS A 423 -11.90 20.19 3.15
N ASP A 424 -12.57 20.73 4.17
CA ASP A 424 -11.99 21.73 5.05
C ASP A 424 -11.34 21.11 6.30
N GLU A 425 -10.82 21.96 7.19
CA GLU A 425 -10.13 21.54 8.43
C GLU A 425 -11.05 20.77 9.39
N ASP A 426 -12.36 20.98 9.30
CA ASP A 426 -13.39 20.33 10.11
C ASP A 426 -13.97 19.07 9.42
N GLN A 427 -13.32 18.58 8.36
CA GLN A 427 -13.75 17.42 7.57
C GLN A 427 -15.13 17.59 6.93
N GLN A 428 -15.51 18.83 6.60
CA GLN A 428 -16.74 19.12 5.88
C GLN A 428 -16.51 18.96 4.38
N LEU A 429 -17.28 18.05 3.76
CA LEU A 429 -17.17 17.75 2.33
C LEU A 429 -17.96 18.77 1.50
N SER A 430 -17.33 19.28 0.45
CA SER A 430 -17.97 20.15 -0.54
C SER A 430 -17.76 19.62 -1.95
N ILE A 431 -18.81 19.67 -2.77
CA ILE A 431 -18.78 19.26 -4.19
C ILE A 431 -18.93 20.50 -5.06
N ILE A 432 -18.10 20.62 -6.08
CA ILE A 432 -17.97 21.82 -6.91
C ILE A 432 -18.36 21.48 -8.35
N VAL A 433 -19.43 22.09 -8.83
CA VAL A 433 -19.96 21.88 -10.20
C VAL A 433 -20.19 23.22 -10.89
N ASP A 434 -19.60 23.43 -12.07
CA ASP A 434 -19.64 24.71 -12.82
C ASP A 434 -19.22 25.93 -11.97
N GLY A 435 -18.34 25.74 -10.97
CA GLY A 435 -17.91 26.79 -10.04
C GLY A 435 -18.90 27.11 -8.91
N THR A 436 -20.04 26.40 -8.85
CA THR A 436 -20.96 26.43 -7.70
C THR A 436 -20.54 25.37 -6.69
N THR A 437 -20.41 25.77 -5.42
CA THR A 437 -20.12 24.85 -4.31
C THR A 437 -21.42 24.37 -3.66
N TYR A 438 -21.52 23.07 -3.46
CA TYR A 438 -22.61 22.39 -2.77
C TYR A 438 -22.07 21.74 -1.49
N ASP A 439 -22.74 22.00 -0.38
CA ASP A 439 -22.43 21.38 0.91
C ASP A 439 -22.87 19.92 0.90
N CYS A 440 -21.93 19.02 1.18
CA CYS A 440 -22.12 17.58 1.29
C CYS A 440 -21.64 17.03 2.63
N SER A 441 -21.65 17.87 3.67
CA SER A 441 -21.30 17.48 5.03
C SER A 441 -22.33 16.52 5.66
N ASP A 442 -23.59 16.64 5.22
CA ASP A 442 -24.67 15.72 5.56
C ASP A 442 -24.72 14.59 4.51
N GLY A 443 -24.25 13.40 4.90
CA GLY A 443 -24.18 12.24 4.00
C GLY A 443 -25.54 11.79 3.48
N GLY A 444 -25.60 11.36 2.21
CA GLY A 444 -26.83 10.93 1.53
C GLY A 444 -27.82 12.06 1.21
N SER A 445 -27.50 13.30 1.56
CA SER A 445 -28.35 14.45 1.23
C SER A 445 -28.40 14.73 -0.27
N ILE A 446 -29.46 15.40 -0.73
CA ILE A 446 -29.61 15.84 -2.13
C ILE A 446 -29.60 17.38 -2.10
N PRO A 447 -28.48 18.02 -2.47
CA PRO A 447 -28.39 19.48 -2.48
C PRO A 447 -29.42 20.12 -3.41
N SER A 448 -29.92 21.29 -3.03
CA SER A 448 -30.79 22.08 -3.90
C SER A 448 -30.00 22.57 -5.12
N PHE A 449 -30.56 22.38 -6.32
CA PHE A 449 -29.94 22.78 -7.57
C PHE A 449 -30.88 23.64 -8.41
N ASP A 450 -30.31 24.40 -9.35
CA ASP A 450 -31.07 25.23 -10.28
C ASP A 450 -31.77 24.34 -11.33
N ASN A 451 -33.03 24.00 -11.05
CA ASN A 451 -33.87 23.20 -11.95
C ASN A 451 -34.25 23.94 -13.25
N THR A 452 -33.90 25.22 -13.40
CA THR A 452 -34.03 25.94 -14.68
C THR A 452 -32.85 25.62 -15.59
N LYS A 453 -31.65 25.41 -15.01
CA LYS A 453 -30.39 25.08 -15.69
C LYS A 453 -30.21 23.57 -15.92
N TYR A 454 -30.54 22.76 -14.92
CA TYR A 454 -30.23 21.33 -14.91
C TYR A 454 -31.48 20.44 -14.94
N SER A 455 -31.33 19.24 -15.50
CA SER A 455 -32.42 18.25 -15.62
C SER A 455 -32.56 17.36 -14.38
N PHE A 456 -31.45 17.07 -13.70
CA PHE A 456 -31.38 16.19 -12.52
C PHE A 456 -30.49 16.81 -11.43
N GLY A 457 -30.50 16.18 -10.26
CA GLY A 457 -29.61 16.45 -9.13
C GLY A 457 -28.62 15.32 -8.90
N PHE A 458 -27.76 15.50 -7.91
CA PHE A 458 -26.87 14.46 -7.40
C PHE A 458 -27.10 14.26 -5.89
N MET A 459 -26.64 13.13 -5.37
CA MET A 459 -26.67 12.78 -3.97
C MET A 459 -25.25 12.86 -3.40
N CYS A 460 -25.11 13.50 -2.25
CA CYS A 460 -23.85 13.54 -1.51
C CYS A 460 -23.47 12.11 -1.05
N PRO A 461 -22.17 11.77 -1.03
CA PRO A 461 -21.71 10.48 -0.50
C PRO A 461 -22.23 10.22 0.92
N ASP A 462 -22.46 8.96 1.27
CA ASP A 462 -23.03 8.59 2.57
C ASP A 462 -22.04 8.77 3.75
N ASN A 463 -20.74 8.74 3.47
CA ASN A 463 -19.65 8.78 4.45
C ASN A 463 -18.67 9.98 4.25
N PRO A 464 -19.16 11.24 4.23
CA PRO A 464 -18.35 12.41 3.87
C PRO A 464 -17.12 12.63 4.76
N LYS A 465 -17.23 12.32 6.07
CA LYS A 465 -16.11 12.46 7.01
C LYS A 465 -14.99 11.48 6.70
N ASP A 466 -15.32 10.25 6.35
CA ASP A 466 -14.29 9.22 6.10
C ASP A 466 -13.59 9.49 4.77
N ILE A 467 -14.33 9.95 3.75
CA ILE A 467 -13.76 10.46 2.49
C ILE A 467 -12.76 11.60 2.75
N CYS A 468 -13.13 12.56 3.62
CA CYS A 468 -12.24 13.67 3.97
C CYS A 468 -11.03 13.24 4.81
N LYS A 469 -11.11 12.13 5.56
CA LYS A 469 -9.96 11.54 6.25
C LYS A 469 -9.06 10.76 5.30
N SER A 470 -9.62 10.14 4.26
CA SER A 470 -8.90 9.30 3.29
C SER A 470 -8.53 10.05 2.01
N MET A 471 -8.03 11.29 2.13
CA MET A 471 -7.52 12.05 0.99
C MET A 471 -6.13 11.55 0.57
N ASN A 472 -6.10 10.32 0.04
CA ASN A 472 -4.86 9.66 -0.38
C ASN A 472 -4.33 10.24 -1.71
N GLU A 473 -5.14 11.00 -2.46
CA GLU A 473 -4.78 11.50 -3.79
C GLU A 473 -3.75 12.63 -3.78
N CYS A 474 -2.74 12.47 -4.62
CA CYS A 474 -1.71 13.48 -4.79
C CYS A 474 -2.00 14.43 -5.96
N PRO A 475 -1.62 15.71 -5.83
CA PRO A 475 -1.78 16.67 -6.91
C PRO A 475 -1.02 16.22 -8.16
N ASN A 476 -1.76 16.05 -9.25
CA ASN A 476 -1.28 15.57 -10.55
C ASN A 476 -0.46 14.28 -10.47
N GLN A 477 -0.73 13.40 -9.50
CA GLN A 477 0.00 12.14 -9.28
C GLN A 477 1.53 12.35 -9.36
N CYS A 478 1.99 13.41 -8.71
CA CYS A 478 3.41 13.77 -8.58
C CYS A 478 4.14 13.98 -9.92
N ASN A 479 3.42 14.33 -10.99
CA ASN A 479 3.95 14.67 -12.31
C ASN A 479 5.00 13.68 -12.85
N LYS A 480 4.84 12.38 -12.56
CA LYS A 480 5.77 11.30 -12.96
C LYS A 480 7.19 11.46 -12.43
N LYS A 481 7.36 12.23 -11.37
CA LYS A 481 8.67 12.64 -10.79
C LYS A 481 8.75 12.31 -9.31
N GLY A 482 7.93 11.37 -8.86
CA GLY A 482 7.78 11.01 -7.47
C GLY A 482 6.72 9.94 -7.30
N TYR A 483 6.47 9.60 -6.05
CA TYR A 483 5.38 8.72 -5.65
C TYR A 483 4.43 9.46 -4.72
N CYS A 484 3.16 9.03 -4.74
CA CYS A 484 2.16 9.46 -3.79
C CYS A 484 2.15 8.54 -2.57
N LEU A 485 2.02 9.12 -1.38
CA LEU A 485 1.75 8.39 -0.16
C LEU A 485 1.01 9.30 0.84
N GLY A 486 -0.19 8.91 1.26
CA GLY A 486 -1.03 9.66 2.19
C GLY A 486 -1.37 11.07 1.68
N GLY A 487 -1.63 11.23 0.38
CA GLY A 487 -1.94 12.53 -0.24
C GLY A 487 -0.73 13.49 -0.37
N VAL A 488 0.49 13.01 -0.10
CA VAL A 488 1.71 13.81 -0.17
C VAL A 488 2.66 13.26 -1.23
N CYS A 489 3.05 14.12 -2.18
CA CYS A 489 4.09 13.77 -3.14
C CYS A 489 5.48 13.77 -2.51
N THR A 490 6.19 12.66 -2.68
CA THR A 490 7.63 12.60 -2.46
C THR A 490 8.36 12.52 -3.80
N CYS A 491 9.18 13.53 -4.09
CA CYS A 491 9.86 13.69 -5.37
C CYS A 491 11.22 13.00 -5.43
N ILE A 492 11.61 12.48 -6.58
CA ILE A 492 12.95 11.94 -6.84
C ILE A 492 14.00 13.06 -6.95
N ALA A 493 15.29 12.69 -6.89
CA ALA A 493 16.42 13.60 -7.17
C ALA A 493 16.17 14.49 -8.41
N GLY A 494 16.40 15.80 -8.27
CA GLY A 494 16.16 16.76 -9.36
C GLY A 494 14.84 17.52 -9.29
N TYR A 495 13.89 17.11 -8.44
CA TYR A 495 12.54 17.71 -8.38
C TYR A 495 12.07 18.00 -6.95
N ALA A 496 11.15 18.96 -6.81
CA ALA A 496 10.48 19.36 -5.56
C ALA A 496 9.13 20.04 -5.88
N GLY A 497 8.45 20.58 -4.86
CA GLY A 497 7.12 21.17 -5.00
C GLY A 497 6.01 20.20 -4.58
N ARG A 498 4.78 20.72 -4.46
CA ARG A 498 3.64 19.95 -3.94
C ARG A 498 3.27 18.78 -4.85
N ALA A 499 3.53 18.91 -6.15
CA ALA A 499 3.28 17.92 -7.18
C ALA A 499 4.57 17.50 -7.90
N CYS A 500 5.76 17.77 -7.34
CA CYS A 500 7.05 17.56 -8.01
C CYS A 500 7.25 18.39 -9.30
N GLU A 501 6.61 19.55 -9.37
CA GLU A 501 6.60 20.43 -10.54
C GLU A 501 7.84 21.34 -10.66
N LYS A 502 8.61 21.51 -9.58
CA LYS A 502 9.77 22.42 -9.50
C LYS A 502 11.08 21.66 -9.66
N ALA A 503 12.06 22.26 -10.32
CA ALA A 503 13.42 21.71 -10.37
C ALA A 503 14.16 21.93 -9.04
N CYS A 504 14.94 20.95 -8.61
CA CYS A 504 15.66 20.93 -7.33
C CYS A 504 17.01 20.23 -7.45
N THR A 505 18.10 20.99 -7.45
CA THR A 505 19.46 20.44 -7.57
C THR A 505 20.15 20.25 -6.20
N THR A 506 19.43 20.48 -5.10
CA THR A 506 19.95 20.42 -3.74
C THR A 506 19.10 19.49 -2.87
N TYR A 507 19.27 19.54 -1.55
CA TYR A 507 18.42 18.77 -0.64
C TYR A 507 16.98 19.28 -0.67
N ARG A 508 16.05 18.38 -0.36
CA ARG A 508 14.65 18.73 -0.12
C ARG A 508 14.31 18.66 1.35
N ASP A 509 13.60 19.67 1.82
CA ASP A 509 12.92 19.65 3.11
C ASP A 509 11.42 19.82 2.85
N GLY A 510 10.67 18.72 2.96
CA GLY A 510 9.30 18.66 2.45
C GLY A 510 9.24 19.02 0.96
N ILE A 511 8.48 20.08 0.64
CA ILE A 511 8.26 20.56 -0.74
C ILE A 511 9.29 21.59 -1.21
N GLU A 512 10.20 22.03 -0.33
CA GLU A 512 11.14 23.11 -0.60
C GLU A 512 12.56 22.60 -0.90
N CYS A 513 13.27 23.34 -1.75
CA CYS A 513 14.68 23.10 -2.04
C CYS A 513 15.57 23.89 -1.08
N VAL A 514 16.42 23.20 -0.34
CA VAL A 514 17.33 23.79 0.64
C VAL A 514 18.79 23.44 0.31
N GLN A 515 19.68 24.40 0.52
CA GLN A 515 21.13 24.20 0.32
C GLN A 515 21.73 23.34 1.43
N THR A 516 21.22 23.52 2.65
CA THR A 516 21.64 22.82 3.86
C THR A 516 20.40 22.44 4.64
N CYS A 517 20.40 21.24 5.23
CA CYS A 517 19.27 20.80 6.02
C CYS A 517 19.06 21.66 7.27
N PRO A 518 17.80 22.00 7.60
CA PRO A 518 17.48 22.83 8.75
C PRO A 518 17.84 22.16 10.08
N ALA A 519 17.84 22.95 11.15
CA ALA A 519 18.11 22.44 12.49
C ALA A 519 17.19 21.27 12.86
N ASN A 520 17.74 20.27 13.55
CA ASN A 520 17.06 19.01 13.94
C ASN A 520 16.65 18.10 12.78
N THR A 521 17.24 18.30 11.60
CA THR A 521 17.16 17.35 10.49
C THR A 521 18.57 16.98 10.01
N PHE A 522 18.67 15.84 9.33
CA PHE A 522 19.93 15.26 8.86
C PHE A 522 19.90 15.13 7.34
N ALA A 523 21.00 15.45 6.69
CA ALA A 523 21.13 15.29 5.25
C ALA A 523 21.32 13.81 4.91
N ASN A 524 20.39 13.25 4.13
CA ASN A 524 20.54 11.96 3.50
C ASN A 524 21.05 12.16 2.06
N ALA A 525 22.31 11.81 1.82
CA ALA A 525 22.95 11.99 0.52
C ALA A 525 22.44 11.02 -0.55
N GLU A 526 21.88 9.87 -0.16
CA GLU A 526 21.35 8.87 -1.10
C GLU A 526 20.04 9.36 -1.72
N THR A 527 19.13 9.86 -0.87
CA THR A 527 17.81 10.32 -1.31
C THR A 527 17.78 11.82 -1.57
N MET A 528 18.86 12.56 -1.25
CA MET A 528 18.93 14.03 -1.33
C MET A 528 17.77 14.72 -0.59
N TYR A 529 17.44 14.20 0.60
CA TYR A 529 16.43 14.76 1.51
C TYR A 529 17.02 15.15 2.85
N CYS A 530 16.38 16.10 3.50
CA CYS A 530 16.51 16.36 4.92
C CYS A 530 15.52 15.45 5.67
N ILE A 531 16.04 14.65 6.59
CA ILE A 531 15.27 13.65 7.33
C ILE A 531 15.26 14.04 8.81
N GLY A 532 14.08 14.01 9.42
CA GLY A 532 13.91 14.24 10.85
C GLY A 532 14.26 13.02 11.69
N CYS A 533 13.67 12.93 12.88
CA CYS A 533 13.83 11.77 13.76
C CYS A 533 13.10 10.52 13.25
N PRO A 534 13.53 9.32 13.71
CA PRO A 534 12.81 8.06 13.45
C PRO A 534 11.32 8.12 13.85
N ALA A 535 10.55 7.10 13.43
CA ALA A 535 9.13 6.98 13.79
C ALA A 535 8.91 7.02 15.31
N ASN A 536 7.82 7.69 15.74
CA ASN A 536 7.37 7.81 17.12
C ASN A 536 8.41 8.40 18.10
N CYS A 537 9.39 9.11 17.54
CA CYS A 537 10.51 9.71 18.27
C CYS A 537 10.34 11.23 18.39
N VAL A 538 10.36 11.73 19.63
CA VAL A 538 10.30 13.16 19.95
C VAL A 538 11.67 13.81 19.72
N THR A 539 12.75 13.17 20.17
CA THR A 539 14.13 13.68 19.96
C THR A 539 15.09 12.57 19.59
N CYS A 540 16.01 12.84 18.67
CA CYS A 540 16.97 11.88 18.14
C CYS A 540 18.36 12.50 18.02
N SER A 541 19.40 11.67 18.12
CA SER A 541 20.78 12.07 17.90
C SER A 541 21.26 11.82 16.47
N ALA A 542 20.54 10.98 15.73
CA ALA A 542 20.73 10.66 14.33
C ALA A 542 19.39 10.26 13.69
N GLN A 543 19.37 10.14 12.36
CA GLN A 543 18.20 9.71 11.59
C GLN A 543 17.68 8.31 11.96
N ASP A 544 18.47 7.51 12.68
CA ASP A 544 18.18 6.13 13.10
C ASP A 544 18.31 5.90 14.61
N VAL A 545 18.60 6.95 15.40
CA VAL A 545 18.82 6.83 16.84
C VAL A 545 17.90 7.79 17.59
N CYS A 546 16.78 7.25 18.04
CA CYS A 546 15.90 7.93 18.97
C CYS A 546 16.51 8.00 20.37
N THR A 547 16.28 9.13 21.04
CA THR A 547 16.71 9.39 22.42
C THR A 547 15.53 9.62 23.37
N LEU A 548 14.36 9.99 22.83
CA LEU A 548 13.11 10.14 23.58
C LEU A 548 11.92 9.77 22.69
N CYS A 549 11.11 8.82 23.15
CA CYS A 549 9.89 8.41 22.47
C CYS A 549 8.69 9.28 22.84
N GLU A 550 7.68 9.26 21.97
CA GLU A 550 6.35 9.76 22.31
C GLU A 550 5.75 8.96 23.48
N ASP A 551 4.87 9.55 24.28
CA ASP A 551 4.42 9.00 25.57
C ASP A 551 3.79 7.59 25.49
N SER A 552 3.28 7.21 24.32
CA SER A 552 2.69 5.89 24.04
C SER A 552 3.71 4.81 23.64
N HIS A 553 5.00 5.14 23.61
CA HIS A 553 6.06 4.28 23.09
C HIS A 553 7.24 4.16 24.07
N GLU A 554 7.89 3.01 24.04
CA GLU A 554 9.14 2.75 24.77
C GLU A 554 10.34 2.74 23.84
N LEU A 555 11.47 3.25 24.35
CA LEU A 555 12.73 3.28 23.62
C LEU A 555 13.39 1.90 23.68
N VAL A 556 13.46 1.23 22.54
CA VAL A 556 14.02 -0.10 22.38
C VAL A 556 15.02 -0.08 21.23
N GLY A 557 16.30 -0.24 21.55
CA GLY A 557 17.37 -0.32 20.54
C GLY A 557 17.50 0.92 19.65
N GLY A 558 17.17 2.11 20.15
CA GLY A 558 17.19 3.37 19.39
C GLY A 558 15.90 3.67 18.63
N PHE A 559 14.85 2.86 18.77
CA PHE A 559 13.54 3.06 18.14
C PHE A 559 12.43 3.10 19.18
N CYS A 560 11.31 3.70 18.79
CA CYS A 560 10.14 3.83 19.65
C CYS A 560 9.11 2.78 19.27
N ASN A 561 9.07 1.70 20.06
CA ASN A 561 8.10 0.64 19.92
C ASN A 561 6.85 0.98 20.75
N LEU A 562 5.66 0.63 20.25
CA LEU A 562 4.43 0.87 20.98
C LEU A 562 4.48 0.15 22.34
N LEU A 563 4.09 0.85 23.41
CA LEU A 563 3.98 0.22 24.72
C LEU A 563 2.97 -0.94 24.63
N PRO A 564 3.27 -2.12 25.20
CA PRO A 564 2.26 -3.16 25.36
C PRO A 564 1.06 -2.57 26.11
N ASN A 565 -0.15 -2.70 25.54
CA ASN A 565 -1.42 -2.17 26.08
C ASN A 565 -1.71 -2.55 27.56
N TYR A 566 -0.91 -3.44 28.16
CA TYR A 566 -0.97 -3.82 29.57
C TYR A 566 -0.53 -2.71 30.55
N SER A 567 0.34 -1.78 30.14
CA SER A 567 0.94 -0.81 31.08
C SER A 567 0.03 0.37 31.43
N LEU A 568 -0.79 0.86 30.49
CA LEU A 568 -1.77 1.92 30.77
C LEU A 568 -2.97 1.42 31.59
N MET A 569 -3.34 0.14 31.44
CA MET A 569 -4.44 -0.45 32.23
C MET A 569 -4.09 -0.60 33.70
N LEU A 570 -2.84 -0.94 34.04
CA LEU A 570 -2.40 -1.01 35.44
C LEU A 570 -2.36 0.37 36.10
N ALA A 571 -1.89 1.40 35.39
CA ALA A 571 -1.83 2.76 35.93
C ALA A 571 -3.22 3.36 36.18
N THR A 572 -4.14 3.22 35.21
CA THR A 572 -5.53 3.72 35.34
C THR A 572 -6.34 2.91 36.36
N SER A 573 -6.12 1.58 36.44
CA SER A 573 -6.77 0.73 37.45
C SER A 573 -6.24 0.99 38.85
N LEU A 574 -4.94 1.25 39.03
CA LEU A 574 -4.38 1.66 40.33
C LEU A 574 -4.87 3.05 40.74
N ILE A 575 -4.95 4.01 39.81
CA ILE A 575 -5.46 5.35 40.08
C ILE A 575 -6.96 5.29 40.44
N ALA A 576 -7.74 4.48 39.74
CA ALA A 576 -9.16 4.25 40.07
C ALA A 576 -9.33 3.54 41.43
N LEU A 577 -8.44 2.59 41.78
CA LEU A 577 -8.44 1.92 43.08
C LEU A 577 -7.99 2.86 44.22
N LEU A 578 -7.03 3.76 43.96
CA LEU A 578 -6.55 4.79 44.90
C LEU A 578 -7.54 5.94 45.09
N LEU A 579 -8.42 6.21 44.11
CA LEU A 579 -9.52 7.17 44.24
C LEU A 579 -10.78 6.54 44.86
N ALA A 580 -10.86 5.21 44.90
CA ALA A 580 -11.96 4.46 45.51
C ALA A 580 -11.68 3.98 46.95
N LEU A 581 -10.41 3.95 47.37
CA LEU A 581 -9.95 3.81 48.77
C LEU A 581 -9.84 5.18 49.44
#